data_AF-A0A1Y3NGG1-F1
#
_entry.id   AF-A0A1Y3NGG1-F1
#
_cell.length_a   1.000
_cell.length_b   1.000
_cell.length_c   1.000
_cell.angle_alpha   90.00
_cell.angle_beta   90.00
_cell.angle_gamma   90.00
#
_symmetry.space_group_name_H-M   'P 1'
#
loop_
_entity.id
_entity.type
_entity.pdbx_description
1 polymer ?
#
loop_
_entity_poly.entity_id
_entity_poly.type
_entity_poly.pdbx_seq_one_letter_code
_entity_poly.pdbx_strand_id
1 'polypeptide(L)'
;MAEEFDELHIIKNNFYVGNYPLVINDNTNPSTPQGRLEKQCLIFRSLIALKQYQKIIEEVNDNHPEEFCAIKLLAQYLSAKENNNKGDIENVLNTINNVLSNSNSNPVVILMFAIIYNHEEMINEALQILEKVKNRNLEW
;
A
#
# COMPACT_ATOMS: atom_id res chain seq x y z
N MET A 1 4.31 -25.02 21.00
CA MET A 1 4.04 -23.69 20.43
C MET A 1 3.20 -23.98 19.21
N ALA A 2 1.88 -23.76 19.27
CA ALA A 2 1.03 -24.01 18.11
C ALA A 2 1.46 -23.01 17.03
N GLU A 3 1.83 -23.49 15.83
CA GLU A 3 1.94 -22.61 14.68
C GLU A 3 0.59 -21.92 14.52
N GLU A 4 0.55 -20.61 14.74
CA GLU A 4 -0.61 -19.79 14.42
C GLU A 4 -0.85 -19.98 12.92
N PHE A 5 -1.95 -20.66 12.57
CA PHE A 5 -2.29 -20.92 11.18
C PHE A 5 -2.57 -19.58 10.49
N ASP A 6 -1.64 -19.14 9.64
CA ASP A 6 -1.83 -17.94 8.83
C ASP A 6 -2.87 -18.22 7.74
N GLU A 7 -4.11 -17.82 8.01
CA GLU A 7 -5.24 -17.94 7.08
C GLU A 7 -4.95 -17.28 5.72
N LEU A 8 -3.98 -16.36 5.64
CA LEU A 8 -3.61 -15.59 4.45
C LEU A 8 -2.32 -16.08 3.79
N HIS A 9 -1.74 -17.19 4.23
CA HIS A 9 -0.47 -17.69 3.69
C HIS A 9 -0.50 -17.87 2.16
N ILE A 10 -1.58 -18.45 1.63
CA ILE A 10 -1.73 -18.71 0.18
C ILE A 10 -1.86 -17.40 -0.60
N ILE A 11 -2.66 -16.45 -0.13
CA ILE A 11 -2.86 -15.18 -0.82
C ILE A 11 -1.57 -14.35 -0.83
N LYS A 12 -0.80 -14.36 0.26
CA LYS A 12 0.54 -13.73 0.34
C LYS A 12 1.49 -14.34 -0.66
N ASN A 13 1.57 -15.67 -0.71
CA ASN A 13 2.41 -16.36 -1.68
C ASN A 13 2.06 -15.97 -3.12
N ASN A 14 0.77 -15.97 -3.46
CA ASN A 14 0.30 -15.55 -4.79
C ASN A 14 0.65 -14.08 -5.10
N PHE A 15 0.56 -13.19 -4.11
CA PHE A 15 0.97 -11.80 -4.25
C PHE A 15 2.47 -11.68 -4.55
N TYR A 16 3.33 -12.37 -3.78
CA TYR A 16 4.79 -12.27 -3.93
C TYR A 16 5.32 -12.88 -5.23
N VAL A 17 4.68 -13.93 -5.76
CA VAL A 17 5.04 -14.49 -7.07
C VAL A 17 4.47 -13.69 -8.25
N GLY A 18 3.68 -12.64 -7.98
CA GLY A 18 3.08 -11.78 -8.99
C GLY A 18 1.80 -12.31 -9.63
N ASN A 19 1.15 -13.32 -9.03
CA ASN A 19 -0.12 -13.85 -9.50
C ASN A 19 -1.31 -13.02 -8.97
N TYR A 20 -1.31 -11.73 -9.32
CA TYR A 20 -2.29 -10.73 -8.88
C TYR A 20 -3.75 -11.08 -9.21
N PRO A 21 -4.08 -11.67 -10.39
CA PRO A 21 -5.46 -12.07 -10.67
C PRO A 21 -5.99 -13.12 -9.68
N LEU A 22 -5.13 -14.02 -9.20
CA LEU A 22 -5.54 -15.03 -8.21
C LEU A 22 -5.75 -14.41 -6.82
N VAL A 23 -4.94 -13.41 -6.45
CA VAL A 23 -5.13 -12.63 -5.22
C VAL A 23 -6.48 -11.90 -5.21
N ILE A 24 -6.84 -11.27 -6.32
CA ILE A 24 -8.10 -10.51 -6.45
C ILE A 24 -9.33 -11.43 -6.38
N ASN A 25 -9.25 -12.61 -6.99
CA ASN A 25 -10.35 -13.59 -7.01
C ASN A 25 -10.38 -14.52 -5.79
N ASP A 26 -9.50 -14.29 -4.82
CA ASP A 26 -9.40 -15.15 -3.64
C ASP A 26 -10.65 -15.00 -2.74
N ASN A 27 -11.27 -16.13 -2.43
CA ASN A 27 -12.52 -16.19 -1.65
C ASN A 27 -12.30 -16.43 -0.15
N THR A 28 -11.05 -16.44 0.32
CA THR A 28 -10.73 -16.64 1.74
C THR A 28 -11.36 -15.51 2.56
N ASN A 29 -12.06 -15.82 3.64
CA ASN A 29 -12.67 -14.81 4.50
C ASN A 29 -12.05 -14.88 5.90
N PRO A 30 -11.07 -14.02 6.21
CA PRO A 30 -10.35 -14.10 7.46
C PRO A 30 -11.24 -13.91 8.68
N SER A 31 -10.99 -14.72 9.71
CA SER A 31 -11.74 -14.72 10.96
C SER A 31 -11.59 -13.39 11.70
N THR A 32 -10.38 -12.81 11.67
CA THR A 32 -10.03 -11.60 12.42
C THR A 32 -10.26 -10.31 11.60
N PRO A 33 -10.63 -9.19 12.25
CA PRO A 33 -10.69 -7.89 11.59
C PRO A 33 -9.35 -7.50 10.95
N GLN A 34 -8.24 -7.81 11.62
CA GLN A 34 -6.89 -7.53 11.13
C GLN A 34 -6.57 -8.33 9.85
N GLY A 35 -6.91 -9.62 9.82
CA GLY A 35 -6.73 -10.43 8.62
C GLY A 35 -7.58 -9.95 7.44
N ARG A 36 -8.80 -9.45 7.70
CA ARG A 36 -9.62 -8.83 6.63
C ARG A 36 -8.99 -7.55 6.08
N LEU A 37 -8.40 -6.74 6.95
CA LEU A 37 -7.66 -5.52 6.56
C LEU A 37 -6.44 -5.88 5.71
N GLU A 38 -5.67 -6.87 6.16
CA GLU A 38 -4.51 -7.43 5.45
C GLU A 38 -4.85 -7.95 4.06
N LYS A 39 -5.91 -8.77 3.97
CA LYS A 39 -6.41 -9.27 2.69
C LYS A 39 -6.75 -8.12 1.75
N GLN A 40 -7.49 -7.12 2.23
CA GLN A 40 -7.92 -6.00 1.39
C GLN A 40 -6.71 -5.17 0.88
N CYS A 41 -5.69 -4.95 1.72
CA CYS A 41 -4.45 -4.33 1.29
C CYS A 41 -3.73 -5.12 0.19
N LEU A 42 -3.65 -6.46 0.32
CA LEU A 42 -3.06 -7.31 -0.72
C LEU A 42 -3.84 -7.22 -2.04
N ILE A 43 -5.17 -7.16 -1.99
CA ILE A 43 -6.02 -6.95 -3.16
C ILE A 43 -5.75 -5.59 -3.80
N PHE A 44 -5.76 -4.50 -3.02
CA PHE A 44 -5.51 -3.17 -3.58
C PHE A 44 -4.10 -3.03 -4.15
N ARG A 45 -3.07 -3.58 -3.49
CA ARG A 45 -1.70 -3.60 -4.04
C ARG A 45 -1.62 -4.44 -5.33
N SER A 46 -2.39 -5.52 -5.42
CA SER A 46 -2.52 -6.32 -6.65
C SER A 46 -3.18 -5.52 -7.78
N LEU A 47 -4.20 -4.72 -7.48
CA LEU A 47 -4.82 -3.81 -8.45
C LEU A 47 -3.83 -2.74 -8.95
N ILE A 48 -2.98 -2.18 -8.08
CA ILE A 48 -1.90 -1.27 -8.48
C ILE A 48 -0.95 -1.97 -9.46
N ALA A 49 -0.52 -3.18 -9.14
CA ALA A 49 0.40 -3.94 -10.01
C ALA A 49 -0.20 -4.25 -11.39
N LEU A 50 -1.52 -4.38 -11.48
CA LEU A 50 -2.27 -4.54 -12.74
C LEU A 50 -2.68 -3.21 -13.39
N LYS A 51 -2.18 -2.07 -12.89
CA LYS A 51 -2.51 -0.71 -13.36
C LYS A 51 -4.00 -0.35 -13.28
N GLN A 52 -4.77 -1.01 -12.43
CA GLN A 52 -6.20 -0.74 -12.22
C GLN A 52 -6.40 0.36 -11.17
N TYR A 53 -5.72 1.50 -11.35
CA TYR A 53 -5.67 2.59 -10.35
C TYR A 53 -7.05 3.17 -10.05
N GLN A 54 -7.88 3.34 -11.09
CA GLN A 54 -9.19 3.98 -10.98
C GLN A 54 -10.13 3.28 -9.99
N LYS A 55 -10.10 1.93 -9.95
CA LYS A 55 -10.92 1.14 -9.03
C LYS A 55 -10.62 1.50 -7.57
N ILE A 56 -9.34 1.64 -7.23
CA ILE A 56 -8.89 1.97 -5.87
C ILE A 56 -9.27 3.41 -5.52
N ILE A 57 -9.11 4.33 -6.48
CA ILE A 57 -9.40 5.75 -6.29
C ILE A 57 -10.89 5.98 -5.99
N GLU A 58 -11.76 5.21 -6.66
CA GLU A 58 -13.22 5.25 -6.48
C GLU A 58 -13.68 4.52 -5.20
N GLU A 59 -13.06 3.40 -4.85
CA GLU A 59 -13.47 2.56 -3.71
C GLU A 59 -13.04 3.14 -2.35
N VAL A 60 -11.81 3.67 -2.26
CA VAL A 60 -11.25 4.16 -1.01
C VAL A 60 -11.67 5.61 -0.75
N ASN A 61 -12.20 5.87 0.44
CA ASN A 61 -12.61 7.19 0.93
C ASN A 61 -11.99 7.51 2.31
N ASP A 62 -12.16 8.74 2.79
CA ASP A 62 -11.52 9.25 4.01
C ASP A 62 -11.96 8.57 5.31
N ASN A 63 -13.02 7.75 5.28
CA ASN A 63 -13.46 6.95 6.44
C ASN A 63 -12.72 5.61 6.56
N HIS A 64 -11.88 5.26 5.59
CA HIS A 64 -11.11 4.03 5.61
C HIS A 64 -9.84 4.14 6.46
N PRO A 65 -9.23 3.00 6.84
CA PRO A 65 -7.96 2.98 7.54
C PRO A 65 -6.85 3.72 6.78
N GLU A 66 -5.87 4.26 7.52
CA GLU A 66 -4.78 5.06 6.97
C GLU A 66 -3.94 4.30 5.92
N GLU A 67 -3.87 2.97 6.05
CA GLU A 67 -3.20 2.05 5.12
C GLU A 67 -3.86 2.12 3.74
N PHE A 68 -5.19 2.15 3.69
CA PHE A 68 -5.93 2.22 2.43
C PHE A 68 -5.77 3.60 1.78
N CYS A 69 -5.79 4.66 2.59
CA CYS A 69 -5.54 6.02 2.12
C CYS A 69 -4.13 6.16 1.52
N ALA A 70 -3.11 5.54 2.11
CA ALA A 70 -1.76 5.52 1.57
C ALA A 70 -1.66 4.73 0.25
N ILE A 71 -2.35 3.59 0.16
CA ILE A 71 -2.45 2.81 -1.08
C ILE A 71 -3.16 3.61 -2.18
N LYS A 72 -4.23 4.34 -1.84
CA LYS A 72 -4.92 5.26 -2.77
C LYS A 72 -3.99 6.37 -3.26
N LEU A 73 -3.20 6.97 -2.38
CA LEU A 73 -2.21 8.00 -2.76
C LEU A 73 -1.17 7.46 -3.75
N LEU A 74 -0.67 6.24 -3.53
CA LEU A 74 0.22 5.57 -4.50
C LEU A 74 -0.47 5.34 -5.85
N ALA A 75 -1.73 4.91 -5.86
CA ALA A 75 -2.50 4.73 -7.09
C ALA A 75 -2.72 6.06 -7.84
N GLN A 76 -3.03 7.14 -7.12
CA GLN A 76 -3.16 8.49 -7.70
C GLN A 76 -1.84 8.97 -8.30
N TYR A 77 -0.73 8.79 -7.58
CA TYR A 77 0.60 9.14 -8.06
C TYR A 77 0.96 8.40 -9.35
N LEU A 78 0.80 7.06 -9.37
CA LEU A 78 1.14 6.26 -10.54
C LEU A 78 0.25 6.58 -11.75
N SER A 79 -1.04 6.82 -11.51
CA SER A 79 -1.97 7.29 -12.55
C SER A 79 -1.56 8.66 -13.12
N ALA A 80 -1.22 9.61 -12.24
CA ALA A 80 -0.75 10.93 -12.65
C ALA A 80 0.56 10.85 -13.43
N LYS A 81 1.48 9.98 -13.01
CA LYS A 81 2.76 9.73 -13.71
C LYS A 81 2.56 9.13 -15.09
N GLU A 82 1.65 8.18 -15.25
CA GLU A 82 1.32 7.60 -16.57
C GLU A 82 0.72 8.65 -17.51
N ASN A 83 -0.09 9.57 -16.96
CA ASN A 83 -0.71 10.67 -17.70
C ASN A 83 0.17 11.93 -17.82
N ASN A 84 1.40 11.92 -17.29
CA ASN A 84 2.29 13.08 -17.22
C ASN A 84 1.68 14.34 -16.55
N ASN A 85 0.74 14.15 -15.61
CA ASN A 85 0.11 15.25 -14.88
C ASN A 85 0.98 15.69 -13.69
N LYS A 86 1.83 16.70 -13.93
CA LYS A 86 2.75 17.25 -12.91
C LYS A 86 2.04 17.88 -11.71
N GLY A 87 0.87 18.49 -11.91
CA GLY A 87 0.13 19.13 -10.82
C GLY A 87 -0.36 18.11 -9.80
N ASP A 88 -0.87 16.96 -10.27
CA ASP A 88 -1.33 15.88 -9.39
C ASP A 88 -0.15 15.21 -8.67
N ILE A 89 1.00 15.06 -9.33
CA ILE A 89 2.21 14.53 -8.70
C ILE A 89 2.64 15.43 -7.53
N GLU A 90 2.71 16.74 -7.75
CA GLU A 90 3.09 17.71 -6.71
C GLU A 90 2.09 17.70 -5.54
N ASN A 91 0.79 17.63 -5.84
CA ASN A 91 -0.25 17.53 -4.83
C ASN A 91 -0.04 16.28 -3.94
N VAL A 92 0.23 15.12 -4.53
CA VAL A 92 0.49 13.89 -3.77
C VAL A 92 1.73 14.03 -2.88
N LEU A 93 2.83 14.58 -3.41
CA LEU A 93 4.07 14.78 -2.63
C LEU A 93 3.84 15.73 -1.44
N ASN A 94 3.06 16.79 -1.64
CA ASN A 94 2.68 17.71 -0.56
C ASN A 94 1.83 16.99 0.52
N THR A 95 0.88 16.15 0.11
CA THR A 95 0.09 15.33 1.06
C THR A 95 0.98 14.38 1.86
N ILE A 96 1.95 13.72 1.23
CA ILE A 96 2.90 12.81 1.88
C ILE A 96 3.67 13.54 2.99
N ASN A 97 4.23 14.71 2.70
CA ASN A 97 4.99 15.51 3.67
C ASN A 97 4.13 15.92 4.88
N ASN A 98 2.86 16.24 4.66
CA ASN A 98 1.92 16.56 5.73
C ASN A 98 1.61 15.34 6.62
N VAL A 99 1.45 14.16 6.02
CA VAL A 99 1.15 12.91 6.77
C VAL A 99 2.37 12.45 7.58
N LEU A 100 3.57 12.49 6.99
CA LEU A 100 4.84 12.09 7.64
C LEU A 100 5.24 12.99 8.81
N SER A 101 4.72 14.20 8.87
CA SER A 101 4.92 15.12 10.00
C SER A 101 4.25 14.61 11.28
N ASN A 102 3.31 13.66 11.19
CA ASN A 102 2.66 13.02 12.33
C ASN A 102 3.40 11.71 12.70
N SER A 103 4.13 11.75 13.81
CA SER A 103 5.28 10.89 14.15
C SER A 103 5.07 9.37 14.35
N ASN A 104 3.93 8.78 13.99
CA ASN A 104 3.65 7.36 14.28
C ASN A 104 2.87 6.65 13.17
N SER A 105 3.31 6.81 11.92
CA SER A 105 2.66 6.18 10.77
C SER A 105 2.83 4.66 10.74
N ASN A 106 1.78 3.96 10.32
CA ASN A 106 1.77 2.51 10.09
C ASN A 106 2.85 2.08 9.07
N PRO A 107 3.49 0.88 9.24
CA PRO A 107 4.49 0.36 8.30
C PRO A 107 4.05 0.32 6.84
N VAL A 108 2.77 -0.01 6.57
CA VAL A 108 2.20 -0.04 5.22
C VAL A 108 2.20 1.35 4.60
N VAL A 109 1.85 2.39 5.38
CA VAL A 109 1.85 3.79 4.94
C VAL A 109 3.26 4.21 4.54
N ILE A 110 4.25 3.91 5.39
CA ILE A 110 5.66 4.23 5.14
C ILE A 110 6.16 3.51 3.89
N LEU A 111 5.80 2.24 3.70
CA LEU A 111 6.17 1.47 2.52
C LEU A 111 5.60 2.10 1.24
N MET A 112 4.32 2.49 1.22
CA MET A 112 3.72 3.14 0.05
C MET A 112 4.43 4.45 -0.29
N PHE A 113 4.75 5.27 0.71
CA PHE A 113 5.45 6.54 0.49
C PHE A 113 6.89 6.33 0.03
N ALA A 114 7.58 5.31 0.54
CA ALA A 114 8.93 4.97 0.08
C ALA A 114 8.95 4.55 -1.39
N ILE A 115 7.91 3.86 -1.86
CA ILE A 115 7.75 3.53 -3.29
C ILE A 115 7.60 4.80 -4.12
N ILE A 116 6.81 5.77 -3.66
CA ILE A 116 6.64 7.06 -4.35
C ILE A 116 7.95 7.84 -4.43
N TYR A 117 8.68 7.97 -3.31
CA TYR A 117 9.99 8.63 -3.30
C TYR A 117 11.02 7.92 -4.20
N ASN A 118 11.02 6.58 -4.23
CA ASN A 118 11.87 5.83 -5.14
C ASN A 118 11.55 6.16 -6.61
N HIS A 119 10.28 6.27 -6.97
CA HIS A 119 9.86 6.69 -8.31
C HIS A 119 10.28 8.13 -8.65
N GLU A 120 10.45 9.01 -7.67
CA GLU A 120 10.96 10.39 -7.84
C GLU A 120 12.50 10.48 -7.74
N GLU A 121 13.21 9.35 -7.72
CA GLU A 121 14.68 9.30 -7.56
C GLU A 121 15.19 9.88 -6.22
N MET A 122 14.29 10.07 -5.26
CA MET A 122 14.55 10.55 -3.89
C MET A 122 14.92 9.37 -2.96
N ILE A 123 16.02 8.70 -3.30
CA ILE A 123 16.43 7.44 -2.65
C ILE A 123 16.79 7.65 -1.17
N ASN A 124 17.40 8.79 -0.83
CA ASN A 124 17.82 9.07 0.55
C ASN A 124 16.59 9.24 1.46
N GLU A 125 15.58 9.96 0.99
CA GLU A 125 14.33 10.21 1.67
C GLU A 125 13.55 8.92 1.86
N ALA A 126 13.49 8.08 0.82
CA ALA A 126 12.90 6.74 0.90
C ALA A 126 13.56 5.88 1.99
N LEU A 127 14.90 5.87 2.06
CA LEU A 127 15.63 5.10 3.06
C LEU A 127 15.44 5.65 4.49
N GLN A 128 15.43 6.97 4.66
CA GLN A 128 15.23 7.60 5.95
C GLN A 128 13.86 7.27 6.56
N ILE A 129 12.81 7.21 5.73
CA ILE A 129 11.47 6.85 6.24
C ILE A 129 11.37 5.34 6.52
N LEU A 130 12.00 4.49 5.71
CA LEU A 130 12.03 3.04 5.94
C LEU A 130 12.83 2.67 7.21
N GLU A 131 13.84 3.44 7.57
CA GLU A 131 14.59 3.23 8.81
C GLU A 131 13.68 3.26 10.05
N LYS A 132 12.63 4.09 10.03
CA LYS A 132 11.65 4.22 11.13
C LYS A 132 10.88 2.92 11.39
N VAL A 133 10.81 2.03 10.41
CA VAL A 133 10.06 0.76 10.46
C VAL A 133 10.96 -0.47 10.34
N LYS A 134 12.29 -0.30 10.38
CA LYS A 134 13.28 -1.38 10.21
C LYS A 134 13.04 -2.62 11.09
N ASN A 135 12.54 -2.43 12.30
CA ASN A 135 12.28 -3.51 13.27
C ASN A 135 10.80 -3.88 13.37
N ARG A 136 9.95 -3.33 12.49
CA ARG A 136 8.53 -3.65 12.40
C ARG A 136 8.30 -4.55 11.20
N ASN A 137 7.30 -5.41 11.29
CA ASN A 137 6.87 -6.16 10.13
C ASN A 137 6.29 -5.17 9.11
N LEU A 138 6.86 -5.18 7.89
CA LEU A 138 6.41 -4.33 6.79
C LEU A 138 5.16 -4.89 6.12
N GLU A 139 4.82 -6.14 6.45
CA GLU A 139 3.60 -6.78 6.01
C GLU A 139 2.44 -6.25 6.86
N TRP A 140 2.47 -6.38 8.19
CA TRP A 140 1.48 -5.87 9.17
C TRP A 140 2.06 -5.71 10.59
#